data_AF-A0A5B8SXE6-F1
#
_entry.id   AF-A0A5B8SXE6-F1
#
_cell.length_a   1.000
_cell.length_b   1.000
_cell.length_c   1.000
_cell.angle_alpha   90.00
_cell.angle_beta   90.00
_cell.angle_gamma   90.00
#
_symmetry.space_group_name_H-M   'P 1'
#
loop_
_entity.id
_entity.type
_entity.pdbx_description
1 polymer ?
#
loop_
_entity_poly.entity_id
_entity_poly.type
_entity_poly.pdbx_seq_one_letter_code
_entity_poly.pdbx_strand_id
1 'polypeptide(L)'
;MGVNDVMQYHIYWTPQTELLELQGANIRFDRMNQVFYENQWLPSGQVVARWASKRDYIVSNKLADLPYLVQGETYELERDITNANHMFGYLTITFFDVYHRQIVAYHENKDIMTFEVPKNYDAYEIELITAGAEHIIFHEFTIRLALTNGTLLAGDHHERFDSGEDLYWYLQEASLVTSQTLRVIFSEPSDNMTDYAHQWIVPTQQNVLYIADGRLLAGFYVNETTSSTYETALKQIIQDAKVKSHASIIEFIGYGPISSYAAGYYQKQMTGKAVISSDAIVQPTTYLAGNQRNRTTQSVLNDGKTYPTISLDDAFIRLDESEQKPLLTQMPGLRNPNTARLKKLYYETPELAEVPFIEDDNMVTTNKHGWLSRLFHIKK
;
A
#
# COMPACT_ATOMS: atom_id res chain seq x y z
N MET A 1 -20.97 9.48 -8.86
CA MET A 1 -20.73 9.04 -7.47
C MET A 1 -19.25 8.80 -7.36
N GLY A 2 -18.58 9.59 -6.52
CA GLY A 2 -17.12 9.58 -6.40
C GLY A 2 -16.67 8.22 -5.90
N VAL A 3 -15.62 7.70 -6.52
CA VAL A 3 -14.86 6.56 -6.00
C VAL A 3 -14.31 7.04 -4.66
N ASN A 4 -14.82 6.50 -3.55
CA ASN A 4 -14.19 6.72 -2.26
C ASN A 4 -12.89 5.94 -2.30
N ASP A 5 -11.80 6.65 -2.56
CA ASP A 5 -10.45 6.11 -2.52
C ASP A 5 -10.16 5.67 -1.08
N VAL A 6 -10.26 4.36 -0.84
CA VAL A 6 -9.92 3.76 0.45
C VAL A 6 -8.42 3.57 0.48
N MET A 7 -7.73 4.54 1.09
CA MET A 7 -6.27 4.60 1.18
C MET A 7 -5.85 4.58 2.63
N GLN A 8 -4.69 3.98 2.92
CA GLN A 8 -4.01 4.16 4.20
C GLN A 8 -2.88 5.17 4.04
N TYR A 9 -2.96 6.25 4.81
CA TYR A 9 -1.91 7.26 4.88
C TYR A 9 -0.92 6.91 5.98
N HIS A 10 0.36 7.08 5.72
CA HIS A 10 1.46 6.86 6.66
C HIS A 10 2.06 8.21 7.08
N ILE A 11 2.08 8.50 8.37
CA ILE A 11 2.56 9.78 8.88
C ILE A 11 3.81 9.55 9.74
N TYR A 12 4.90 10.17 9.31
CA TYR A 12 6.22 10.05 9.95
C TYR A 12 6.55 11.29 10.79
N TRP A 13 7.40 11.08 11.80
CA TRP A 13 8.02 12.18 12.53
C TRP A 13 9.28 12.63 11.79
N THR A 14 9.16 13.70 11.03
CA THR A 14 10.28 14.29 10.28
C THR A 14 10.89 15.49 11.02
N PRO A 15 12.12 15.92 10.66
CA PRO A 15 12.68 17.18 11.17
C PRO A 15 11.85 18.43 10.85
N GLN A 16 10.93 18.35 9.86
CA GLN A 16 10.03 19.44 9.48
C GLN A 16 8.75 19.47 10.33
N THR A 17 8.44 18.39 11.05
CA THR A 17 7.32 18.31 12.01
C THR A 17 7.43 19.46 13.02
N GLU A 18 6.31 19.96 13.50
CA GLU A 18 6.31 20.96 14.56
C GLU A 18 6.73 20.29 15.87
N LEU A 19 7.86 20.71 16.42
CA LEU A 19 8.40 20.19 17.68
C LEU A 19 8.04 21.14 18.82
N LEU A 20 7.55 20.56 19.90
CA LEU A 20 7.10 21.26 21.09
C LEU A 20 7.88 20.70 22.29
N GLU A 21 7.98 21.47 23.37
CA GLU A 21 8.58 21.01 24.64
C GLU A 21 10.01 20.43 24.51
N LEU A 22 10.85 21.12 23.72
CA LEU A 22 12.22 20.69 23.42
C LEU A 22 13.21 20.84 24.58
N GLN A 23 12.84 21.54 25.66
CA GLN A 23 13.78 21.83 26.73
C GLN A 23 14.16 20.54 27.47
N GLY A 24 15.44 20.18 27.39
CA GLY A 24 15.97 18.94 27.99
C GLY A 24 15.67 17.66 27.19
N ALA A 25 15.03 17.78 26.03
CA ALA A 25 14.76 16.65 25.15
C ALA A 25 15.99 16.26 24.32
N ASN A 26 16.21 14.96 24.17
CA ASN A 26 17.14 14.39 23.21
C ASN A 26 16.32 13.72 22.10
N ILE A 27 16.40 14.27 20.89
CA ILE A 27 15.66 13.77 19.72
C ILE A 27 16.66 13.34 18.66
N ARG A 28 16.57 12.09 18.23
CA ARG A 28 17.37 11.57 17.12
C ARG A 28 16.45 11.03 16.02
N PHE A 29 16.59 11.62 14.84
CA PHE A 29 15.97 11.12 13.62
C PHE A 29 16.88 10.06 13.01
N ASP A 30 16.86 8.86 13.60
CA ASP A 30 17.73 7.76 13.19
C ASP A 30 17.33 7.25 11.79
N ARG A 31 16.02 7.12 11.54
CA ARG A 31 15.43 6.81 10.22
C ARG A 31 14.09 7.51 10.00
N MET A 32 13.56 7.49 8.78
CA MET A 32 12.22 8.05 8.46
C MET A 32 11.13 7.49 9.38
N ASN A 33 11.11 6.17 9.57
CA ASN A 33 10.18 5.47 10.46
C ASN A 33 10.84 5.07 11.80
N GLN A 34 11.82 5.84 12.27
CA GLN A 34 12.46 5.60 13.56
C GLN A 34 13.00 6.90 14.15
N VAL A 35 12.22 7.48 15.06
CA VAL A 35 12.63 8.64 15.85
C VAL A 35 12.75 8.24 17.31
N PHE A 36 13.95 8.39 17.85
CA PHE A 36 14.19 8.24 19.28
C PHE A 36 13.93 9.58 19.97
N TYR A 37 13.07 9.56 20.98
CA TYR A 37 12.79 10.71 21.82
C TYR A 37 13.02 10.35 23.29
N GLU A 38 13.81 11.14 24.01
CA GLU A 38 14.02 10.99 25.45
C GLU A 38 13.88 12.35 26.13
N ASN A 39 13.16 12.41 27.25
CA ASN A 39 13.17 13.59 28.11
C ASN A 39 12.89 13.19 29.56
N GLN A 40 13.88 13.35 30.43
CA GLN A 40 13.80 12.97 31.85
C GLN A 40 13.10 14.01 32.73
N TRP A 41 12.92 15.23 32.22
CA TRP A 41 12.43 16.37 33.00
C TRP A 41 11.09 16.91 32.49
N LEU A 42 10.53 16.28 31.47
CA LEU A 42 9.25 16.68 30.91
C LEU A 42 8.12 16.37 31.91
N PRO A 43 7.28 17.34 32.26
CA PRO A 43 6.05 17.06 32.99
C PRO A 43 5.19 16.04 32.22
N SER A 44 4.45 15.19 32.94
CA SER A 44 3.55 14.24 32.29
C SER A 44 2.42 14.98 31.55
N GLY A 45 2.05 14.48 30.36
CA GLY A 45 0.93 14.99 29.58
C GLY A 45 1.27 16.18 28.67
N GLN A 46 2.55 16.34 28.33
CA GLN A 46 3.02 17.41 27.44
C GLN A 46 3.04 16.96 25.98
N VAL A 47 2.72 17.89 25.08
CA VAL A 47 2.81 17.69 23.63
C VAL A 47 4.26 17.87 23.20
N VAL A 48 4.82 16.88 22.49
CA VAL A 48 6.22 16.91 22.02
C VAL A 48 6.33 17.05 20.50
N ALA A 49 5.29 16.68 19.77
CA ALA A 49 5.21 16.85 18.33
C ALA A 49 3.77 17.09 17.87
N ARG A 50 3.62 17.90 16.81
CA ARG A 50 2.33 18.22 16.19
C ARG A 50 2.39 18.14 14.67
N TRP A 51 1.38 17.49 14.10
CA TRP A 51 1.09 17.44 12.67
C TRP A 51 -0.20 18.19 12.38
N ALA A 52 -0.26 18.92 11.26
CA ALA A 52 -1.43 19.71 10.91
C ALA A 52 -1.89 19.45 9.48
N SER A 53 -3.21 19.39 9.26
CA SER A 53 -3.82 19.20 7.94
C SER A 53 -3.85 20.46 7.09
N LYS A 54 -3.61 21.62 7.72
CA LYS A 54 -3.58 22.92 7.05
C LYS A 54 -2.47 23.74 7.68
N ARG A 55 -1.54 24.22 6.85
CA ARG A 55 -0.49 25.16 7.25
C ARG A 55 -0.50 26.35 6.30
N ASP A 56 -0.33 27.55 6.85
CA ASP A 56 -0.07 28.72 6.02
C ASP A 56 1.37 28.65 5.52
N TYR A 57 1.55 28.34 4.24
CA TYR A 57 2.87 28.21 3.64
C TYR A 57 3.67 29.52 3.68
N ILE A 58 3.01 30.68 3.57
CA ILE A 58 3.69 31.99 3.58
C ILE A 58 4.29 32.28 4.96
N VAL A 59 3.57 31.89 6.02
CA VAL A 59 3.98 32.14 7.41
C VAL A 59 4.94 31.06 7.93
N SER A 60 4.64 29.80 7.64
CA SER A 60 5.35 28.65 8.23
C SER A 60 6.47 28.09 7.35
N ASN A 61 6.46 28.37 6.04
CA ASN A 61 7.30 27.69 5.03
C ASN A 61 7.22 26.16 5.12
N LYS A 62 6.11 25.62 5.64
CA LYS A 62 5.83 24.20 5.78
C LYS A 62 4.56 23.84 5.00
N LEU A 63 4.57 22.65 4.39
CA LEU A 63 3.38 22.06 3.79
C LEU A 63 2.54 21.39 4.89
N ALA A 64 1.28 21.08 4.58
CA ALA A 64 0.46 20.26 5.46
C ALA A 64 1.10 18.87 5.60
N ASP A 65 1.11 18.35 6.83
CA ASP A 65 1.67 17.02 7.12
C ASP A 65 0.60 15.93 7.02
N LEU A 66 -0.67 16.32 7.17
CA LEU A 66 -1.81 15.42 7.26
C LEU A 66 -2.69 15.50 6.00
N PRO A 67 -3.29 14.38 5.59
CA PRO A 67 -4.19 14.32 4.43
C PRO A 67 -5.49 15.08 4.69
N TYR A 68 -6.30 15.24 3.65
CA TYR A 68 -7.69 15.65 3.79
C TYR A 68 -8.55 14.43 4.16
N LEU A 69 -9.53 14.60 5.06
CA LEU A 69 -10.44 13.55 5.49
C LEU A 69 -11.86 13.87 5.01
N VAL A 70 -12.61 12.86 4.58
CA VAL A 70 -13.96 13.06 4.07
C VAL A 70 -14.92 13.37 5.23
N GLN A 71 -15.67 14.46 5.10
CA GLN A 71 -16.62 14.93 6.10
C GLN A 71 -17.76 13.93 6.35
N GLY A 72 -18.02 13.62 7.61
CA GLY A 72 -19.07 12.69 8.04
C GLY A 72 -18.72 11.21 7.88
N GLU A 73 -17.50 10.89 7.45
CA GLU A 73 -16.99 9.53 7.41
C GLU A 73 -16.24 9.21 8.72
N THR A 74 -16.13 7.92 9.02
CA THR A 74 -15.41 7.41 10.18
C THR A 74 -14.03 6.91 9.75
N TYR A 75 -13.00 7.29 10.48
CA TYR A 75 -11.61 6.88 10.25
C TYR A 75 -11.05 6.14 11.46
N GLU A 76 -10.05 5.32 11.19
CA GLU A 76 -9.17 4.71 12.19
C GLU A 76 -7.80 5.38 12.12
N LEU A 77 -7.23 5.65 13.29
CA LEU A 77 -5.85 6.02 13.48
C LEU A 77 -5.16 4.93 14.28
N GLU A 78 -4.09 4.37 13.72
CA GLU A 78 -3.30 3.32 14.35
C GLU A 78 -1.89 3.84 14.61
N ARG A 79 -1.42 3.75 15.86
CA ARG A 79 -0.10 4.26 16.25
C ARG A 79 0.91 3.12 16.31
N ASP A 80 2.11 3.36 15.79
CA ASP A 80 3.27 2.49 15.96
C ASP A 80 4.35 3.21 16.78
N ILE A 81 4.30 2.97 18.09
CA ILE A 81 5.21 3.58 19.07
C ILE A 81 5.68 2.51 20.03
N THR A 82 6.99 2.25 20.05
CA THR A 82 7.61 1.41 21.08
C THR A 82 7.84 2.25 22.33
N ASN A 83 7.08 1.93 23.38
CA ASN A 83 7.17 2.60 24.67
C ASN A 83 8.20 1.90 25.56
N ALA A 84 9.01 2.69 26.28
CA ALA A 84 9.83 2.15 27.36
C ALA A 84 8.95 1.85 28.60
N ASN A 85 9.54 1.21 29.62
CA ASN A 85 8.79 0.76 30.79
C ASN A 85 8.13 1.92 31.57
N HIS A 86 8.74 3.10 31.53
CA HIS A 86 8.34 4.25 32.35
C HIS A 86 7.92 5.50 31.55
N MET A 87 7.74 5.39 30.23
CA MET A 87 7.22 6.46 29.37
C MET A 87 6.24 5.91 28.35
N PHE A 88 5.09 6.57 28.21
CA PHE A 88 4.05 6.24 27.23
C PHE A 88 3.80 7.44 26.32
N GLY A 89 3.90 7.22 25.01
CA GLY A 89 3.46 8.17 23.99
C GLY A 89 2.08 7.79 23.46
N TYR A 90 1.13 8.71 23.45
CA TYR A 90 -0.18 8.51 22.83
C TYR A 90 -0.53 9.68 21.92
N LEU A 91 -1.44 9.42 20.98
CA LEU A 91 -1.87 10.40 19.99
C LEU A 91 -3.24 10.96 20.36
N THR A 92 -3.42 12.23 20.04
CA THR A 92 -4.72 12.89 20.12
C THR A 92 -5.01 13.59 18.81
N ILE A 93 -6.29 13.67 18.44
CA ILE A 93 -6.73 14.35 17.22
C ILE A 93 -7.76 15.41 17.58
N THR A 94 -7.54 16.64 17.12
CA THR A 94 -8.42 17.78 17.38
C THR A 94 -8.87 18.42 16.07
N PHE A 95 -10.17 18.61 15.92
CA PHE A 95 -10.79 19.26 14.75
C PHE A 95 -11.15 20.70 15.05
N PHE A 96 -10.95 21.57 14.06
CA PHE A 96 -11.15 23.01 14.17
C PHE A 96 -12.07 23.54 13.05
N ASP A 97 -12.83 24.59 13.35
CA ASP A 97 -13.60 25.35 12.38
C ASP A 97 -12.72 26.35 11.60
N VAL A 98 -13.33 27.08 10.65
CA VAL A 98 -12.65 28.11 9.83
C VAL A 98 -12.07 29.28 10.63
N TYR A 99 -12.46 29.44 11.90
CA TYR A 99 -11.93 30.45 12.82
C TYR A 99 -10.92 29.86 13.81
N HIS A 100 -10.46 28.62 13.58
CA HIS A 100 -9.55 27.87 14.43
C HIS A 100 -10.09 27.65 15.85
N ARG A 101 -11.41 27.52 15.98
CA ARG A 101 -12.04 27.12 17.26
C ARG A 101 -12.24 25.61 17.25
N GLN A 102 -11.86 24.97 18.36
CA GLN A 102 -12.04 23.54 18.54
C GLN A 102 -13.52 23.15 18.41
N ILE A 103 -13.80 22.17 17.55
CA ILE A 103 -15.11 21.54 17.37
C ILE A 103 -15.20 20.32 18.29
N VAL A 104 -14.23 19.41 18.16
CA VAL A 104 -14.16 18.15 18.91
C VAL A 104 -12.70 17.69 19.00
N ALA A 105 -12.37 16.95 20.05
CA ALA A 105 -11.10 16.28 20.20
C ALA A 105 -11.34 14.83 20.62
N TYR A 106 -10.51 13.92 20.11
CA TYR A 106 -10.52 12.50 20.47
C TYR A 106 -9.20 12.14 21.13
N HIS A 107 -9.31 11.40 22.24
CA HIS A 107 -8.18 10.97 23.06
C HIS A 107 -8.40 9.52 23.46
N GLU A 108 -7.52 8.63 23.04
CA GLU A 108 -7.54 7.21 23.41
C GLU A 108 -6.11 6.74 23.67
N ASN A 109 -5.95 5.93 24.70
CA ASN A 109 -4.68 5.29 25.04
C ASN A 109 -4.64 3.84 24.54
N LYS A 110 -5.18 3.62 23.33
CA LYS A 110 -5.14 2.34 22.62
C LYS A 110 -4.25 2.48 21.40
N ASP A 111 -3.89 1.35 20.80
CA ASP A 111 -3.10 1.35 19.57
C ASP A 111 -3.93 1.83 18.38
N ILE A 112 -5.23 1.51 18.37
CA ILE A 112 -6.20 1.95 17.37
C ILE A 112 -7.24 2.86 18.02
N MET A 113 -7.46 4.03 17.41
CA MET A 113 -8.51 5.00 17.74
C MET A 113 -9.46 5.15 16.55
N THR A 114 -10.76 5.07 16.80
CA THR A 114 -11.79 5.34 15.77
C THR A 114 -12.44 6.70 16.04
N PHE A 115 -12.62 7.52 15.01
CA PHE A 115 -13.23 8.85 15.14
C PHE A 115 -14.08 9.23 13.92
N GLU A 116 -15.15 9.99 14.15
CA GLU A 116 -15.99 10.56 13.08
C GLU A 116 -15.50 11.96 12.73
N VAL A 117 -15.35 12.23 11.44
CA VAL A 117 -14.91 13.54 10.92
C VAL A 117 -16.10 14.52 10.93
N PRO A 118 -16.03 15.64 11.69
CA PRO A 118 -17.14 16.59 11.77
C PRO A 118 -17.45 17.23 10.42
N LYS A 119 -18.73 17.35 10.06
CA LYS A 119 -19.15 17.91 8.76
C LYS A 119 -18.73 19.37 8.52
N ASN A 120 -18.39 20.10 9.57
CA ASN A 120 -18.07 21.53 9.54
C ASN A 120 -16.59 21.83 9.84
N TYR A 121 -15.72 20.82 9.81
CA TYR A 121 -14.29 21.03 10.04
C TYR A 121 -13.61 21.74 8.85
N ASP A 122 -12.64 22.60 9.13
CA ASP A 122 -11.75 23.23 8.15
C ASP A 122 -10.32 22.67 8.24
N ALA A 123 -9.87 22.35 9.45
CA ALA A 123 -8.55 21.79 9.71
C ALA A 123 -8.59 20.82 10.90
N TYR A 124 -7.60 19.95 10.99
CA TYR A 124 -7.36 19.13 12.16
C TYR A 124 -5.86 19.02 12.45
N GLU A 125 -5.56 18.73 13.71
CA GLU A 125 -4.21 18.54 14.20
C GLU A 125 -4.12 17.20 14.93
N ILE A 126 -2.97 16.56 14.82
CA ILE A 126 -2.62 15.39 15.60
C ILE A 126 -1.43 15.75 16.47
N GLU A 127 -1.52 15.41 17.75
CA GLU A 127 -0.50 15.73 18.75
C GLU A 127 0.00 14.45 19.40
N LEU A 128 1.33 14.31 19.47
CA LEU A 128 1.99 13.29 20.27
C LEU A 128 2.18 13.82 21.69
N ILE A 129 1.50 13.17 22.62
CA ILE A 129 1.57 13.47 24.04
C ILE A 129 2.39 12.39 24.73
N THR A 130 3.36 12.80 25.54
CA THR A 130 4.16 11.87 26.34
C THR A 130 3.80 11.96 27.82
N ALA A 131 3.71 10.81 28.47
CA ALA A 131 3.46 10.67 29.90
C ALA A 131 4.51 9.74 30.53
N GLY A 132 5.28 10.27 31.47
CA GLY A 132 6.35 9.53 32.15
C GLY A 132 7.75 10.06 31.84
N ALA A 133 8.77 9.37 32.35
CA ALA A 133 10.16 9.82 32.29
C ALA A 133 11.05 8.67 31.83
N GLU A 134 11.36 8.64 30.52
CA GLU A 134 12.31 7.73 29.88
C GLU A 134 12.44 8.14 28.40
N HIS A 135 12.32 7.17 27.49
CA HIS A 135 12.33 7.35 26.05
C HIS A 135 11.14 6.65 25.38
N ILE A 136 10.86 7.05 24.14
CA ILE A 136 10.01 6.33 23.19
C ILE A 136 10.75 6.18 21.86
N ILE A 137 10.39 5.15 21.10
CA ILE A 137 10.75 5.04 19.69
C ILE A 137 9.45 5.19 18.90
N PHE A 138 9.34 6.32 18.20
CA PHE A 138 8.23 6.59 17.30
C PHE A 138 8.56 6.03 15.93
N HIS A 139 7.68 5.21 15.38
CA HIS A 139 7.82 4.67 14.03
C HIS A 139 6.98 5.47 13.05
N GLU A 140 5.68 5.36 13.17
CA GLU A 140 4.69 6.11 12.40
C GLU A 140 3.33 6.08 13.10
N PHE A 141 2.36 6.77 12.53
CA PHE A 141 0.96 6.39 12.69
C PHE A 141 0.29 6.37 11.33
N THR A 142 -0.74 5.55 11.20
CA THR A 142 -1.53 5.45 9.98
C THR A 142 -2.91 6.04 10.19
N ILE A 143 -3.49 6.58 9.12
CA ILE A 143 -4.89 7.02 9.08
C ILE A 143 -5.55 6.35 7.87
N ARG A 144 -6.68 5.68 8.09
CA ARG A 144 -7.47 5.03 7.04
C ARG A 144 -8.96 5.14 7.32
N LEU A 145 -9.78 4.98 6.28
CA LEU A 145 -11.23 4.90 6.45
C LEU A 145 -11.57 3.64 7.27
N ALA A 146 -12.50 3.76 8.22
CA ALA A 146 -12.97 2.63 9.00
C ALA A 146 -13.92 1.77 8.16
N LEU A 147 -13.50 0.55 7.82
CA LEU A 147 -14.32 -0.40 7.06
C LEU A 147 -15.04 -1.38 8.01
N THR A 148 -16.23 -1.84 7.60
CA THR A 148 -16.95 -2.88 8.36
C THR A 148 -16.32 -4.27 8.17
N ASN A 149 -15.63 -4.50 7.05
CA ASN A 149 -14.99 -5.77 6.72
C ASN A 149 -13.77 -5.48 5.85
N GLY A 150 -12.57 -5.92 6.25
CA GLY A 150 -11.30 -5.59 5.60
C GLY A 150 -10.64 -4.33 6.18
N THR A 151 -9.48 -3.97 5.63
CA THR A 151 -8.61 -2.89 6.11
C THR A 151 -8.38 -1.81 5.04
N LEU A 152 -7.88 -2.17 3.85
CA LEU A 152 -7.68 -1.24 2.72
C LEU A 152 -8.83 -1.32 1.71
N LEU A 153 -9.45 -2.49 1.59
CA LEU A 153 -10.58 -2.72 0.71
C LEU A 153 -11.60 -3.63 1.40
N ALA A 154 -12.87 -3.44 1.06
CA ALA A 154 -13.93 -4.27 1.61
C ALA A 154 -13.70 -5.77 1.32
N GLY A 155 -13.49 -6.57 2.37
CA GLY A 155 -13.24 -8.01 2.27
C GLY A 155 -11.82 -8.39 1.82
N ASP A 156 -10.85 -7.47 1.90
CA ASP A 156 -9.45 -7.85 1.88
C ASP A 156 -9.04 -8.57 3.17
N HIS A 157 -7.78 -8.98 3.19
CA HIS A 157 -7.14 -9.59 4.34
C HIS A 157 -5.90 -8.78 4.73
N HIS A 158 -5.62 -8.77 6.02
CA HIS A 158 -4.46 -8.11 6.61
C HIS A 158 -3.83 -9.02 7.65
N GLU A 159 -2.50 -9.11 7.62
CA GLU A 159 -1.70 -9.77 8.63
C GLU A 159 -0.57 -8.84 9.10
N ARG A 160 -0.47 -8.64 10.41
CA ARG A 160 0.63 -7.95 11.06
C ARG A 160 1.55 -8.97 11.71
N PHE A 161 2.82 -8.96 11.34
CA PHE A 161 3.84 -9.88 11.83
C PHE A 161 4.45 -9.38 13.14
N ASP A 162 5.00 -10.28 13.96
CA ASP A 162 5.66 -9.93 15.23
C ASP A 162 6.84 -8.96 15.05
N SER A 163 7.47 -8.95 13.88
CA SER A 163 8.54 -8.02 13.52
C SER A 163 8.04 -6.66 13.01
N GLY A 164 6.73 -6.42 13.05
CA GLY A 164 6.10 -5.12 12.74
C GLY A 164 5.77 -4.92 11.26
N GLU A 165 5.93 -5.94 10.40
CA GLU A 165 5.54 -5.85 9.01
C GLU A 165 4.01 -5.97 8.84
N ASP A 166 3.44 -5.20 7.91
CA ASP A 166 2.01 -5.24 7.57
C ASP A 166 1.83 -5.69 6.11
N LEU A 167 1.14 -6.81 5.91
CA LEU A 167 0.83 -7.38 4.61
C LEU A 167 -0.66 -7.39 4.36
N TYR A 168 -1.06 -6.88 3.19
CA TYR A 168 -2.45 -6.80 2.76
C TYR A 168 -2.64 -7.59 1.47
N TRP A 169 -3.72 -8.36 1.35
CA TRP A 169 -4.07 -9.01 0.09
C TRP A 169 -5.57 -9.12 -0.18
N TYR A 170 -5.92 -9.05 -1.45
CA TYR A 170 -7.29 -9.20 -1.92
C TYR A 170 -7.33 -10.07 -3.16
N LEU A 171 -8.12 -11.14 -3.14
CA LEU A 171 -8.36 -11.99 -4.31
C LEU A 171 -9.66 -11.57 -4.98
N GLN A 172 -9.54 -10.91 -6.13
CA GLN A 172 -10.65 -10.63 -7.01
C GLN A 172 -10.92 -11.84 -7.91
N GLU A 173 -12.11 -12.42 -7.76
CA GLU A 173 -12.58 -13.50 -8.61
C GLU A 173 -13.28 -12.92 -9.86
N ALA A 174 -12.90 -13.40 -11.04
CA ALA A 174 -13.53 -12.98 -12.28
C ALA A 174 -14.94 -13.59 -12.40
N SER A 175 -15.90 -12.80 -12.87
CA SER A 175 -17.27 -13.28 -13.11
C SER A 175 -17.34 -14.38 -14.19
N LEU A 176 -16.35 -14.42 -15.10
CA LEU A 176 -16.15 -15.49 -16.06
C LEU A 176 -14.65 -15.80 -16.15
N VAL A 177 -14.25 -16.97 -15.66
CA VAL A 177 -12.85 -17.44 -15.74
C VAL A 177 -12.65 -18.19 -17.06
N THR A 178 -11.96 -17.57 -18.01
CA THR A 178 -11.65 -18.18 -19.33
C THR A 178 -10.21 -18.66 -19.45
N SER A 179 -9.39 -18.38 -18.42
CA SER A 179 -7.96 -18.65 -18.42
C SER A 179 -7.55 -19.28 -17.09
N GLN A 180 -6.67 -20.29 -17.15
CA GLN A 180 -6.08 -20.96 -15.97
C GLN A 180 -4.87 -20.19 -15.42
N THR A 181 -4.93 -18.87 -15.44
CA THR A 181 -3.86 -17.99 -14.98
C THR A 181 -4.32 -17.23 -13.75
N LEU A 182 -3.55 -17.33 -12.67
CA LEU A 182 -3.64 -16.39 -11.56
C LEU A 182 -2.70 -15.23 -11.85
N ARG A 183 -3.25 -14.02 -11.83
CA ARG A 183 -2.45 -12.81 -11.90
C ARG A 183 -2.16 -12.33 -10.48
N VAL A 184 -0.91 -12.05 -10.18
CA VAL A 184 -0.45 -11.58 -8.88
C VAL A 184 0.15 -10.20 -9.07
N ILE A 185 -0.48 -9.17 -8.50
CA ILE A 185 -0.11 -7.77 -8.72
C ILE A 185 0.41 -7.21 -7.40
N PHE A 186 1.69 -6.82 -7.41
CA PHE A 186 2.31 -6.10 -6.31
C PHE A 186 2.04 -4.61 -6.48
N SER A 187 1.59 -3.96 -5.41
CA SER A 187 1.35 -2.53 -5.43
C SER A 187 2.68 -1.76 -5.36
N GLU A 188 2.87 -0.82 -6.26
CA GLU A 188 3.99 0.13 -6.17
C GLU A 188 3.71 1.08 -5.00
N PRO A 189 4.59 1.16 -4.00
CA PRO A 189 4.40 2.08 -2.90
C PRO A 189 4.37 3.52 -3.42
N SER A 190 3.39 4.27 -2.96
CA SER A 190 3.32 5.72 -3.13
C SER A 190 3.93 6.41 -1.93
N ASP A 191 4.37 7.66 -2.11
CA ASP A 191 4.86 8.47 -1.00
C ASP A 191 3.84 8.49 0.14
N ASN A 192 4.22 7.93 1.29
CA ASN A 192 3.45 7.92 2.52
C ASN A 192 2.03 7.34 2.39
N MET A 193 1.82 6.40 1.45
CA MET A 193 0.49 5.85 1.21
C MET A 193 0.55 4.41 0.73
N THR A 194 -0.32 3.58 1.31
CA THR A 194 -0.56 2.19 0.94
C THR A 194 -1.97 2.04 0.40
N ASP A 195 -2.08 1.46 -0.80
CA ASP A 195 -3.33 1.18 -1.50
C ASP A 195 -3.09 0.04 -2.52
N TYR A 196 -4.17 -0.58 -2.99
CA TYR A 196 -4.14 -1.53 -4.10
C TYR A 196 -4.29 -0.82 -5.44
N ALA A 197 -3.60 -1.32 -6.45
CA ALA A 197 -3.80 -0.90 -7.84
C ALA A 197 -5.17 -1.28 -8.46
N HIS A 198 -6.07 -1.90 -7.69
CA HIS A 198 -7.31 -2.52 -8.16
C HIS A 198 -8.23 -1.55 -8.93
N GLN A 199 -8.32 -0.29 -8.50
CA GLN A 199 -9.17 0.70 -9.15
C GLN A 199 -8.71 1.04 -10.57
N TRP A 200 -7.44 0.79 -10.87
CA TRP A 200 -6.83 1.12 -12.15
C TRP A 200 -6.77 -0.08 -13.10
N ILE A 201 -7.26 -1.23 -12.66
CA ILE A 201 -7.25 -2.46 -13.42
C ILE A 201 -8.68 -2.78 -13.82
N VAL A 202 -8.91 -2.80 -15.14
CA VAL A 202 -10.20 -3.18 -15.70
C VAL A 202 -10.48 -4.64 -15.32
N PRO A 203 -11.71 -4.98 -14.89
CA PRO A 203 -12.08 -6.37 -14.62
C PRO A 203 -11.68 -7.29 -15.78
N THR A 204 -10.98 -8.36 -15.47
CA THR A 204 -10.47 -9.31 -16.46
C THR A 204 -11.23 -10.64 -16.37
N GLN A 205 -11.09 -11.49 -17.39
CA GLN A 205 -11.59 -12.87 -17.35
C GLN A 205 -10.65 -13.84 -16.59
N GLN A 206 -9.85 -13.29 -15.67
CA GLN A 206 -8.87 -13.99 -14.85
C GLN A 206 -8.98 -13.53 -13.40
N ASN A 207 -8.69 -14.44 -12.48
CA ASN A 207 -8.60 -14.08 -11.07
C ASN A 207 -7.33 -13.27 -10.84
N VAL A 208 -7.46 -12.22 -10.02
CA VAL A 208 -6.37 -11.29 -9.72
C VAL A 208 -6.18 -11.23 -8.22
N LEU A 209 -4.99 -11.62 -7.77
CA LEU A 209 -4.53 -11.41 -6.41
C LEU A 209 -3.77 -10.08 -6.35
N TYR A 210 -4.31 -9.13 -5.59
CA TYR A 210 -3.64 -7.88 -5.27
C TYR A 210 -2.90 -8.03 -3.95
N ILE A 211 -1.67 -7.51 -3.90
CA ILE A 211 -0.83 -7.50 -2.71
C ILE A 211 -0.35 -6.06 -2.49
N ALA A 212 -0.43 -5.60 -1.25
CA ALA A 212 0.13 -4.34 -0.80
C ALA A 212 0.87 -4.56 0.52
N ASP A 213 1.84 -3.70 0.80
CA ASP A 213 2.69 -3.80 1.98
C ASP A 213 2.80 -2.42 2.63
N GLY A 214 2.51 -2.37 3.93
CA GLY A 214 2.44 -1.12 4.68
C GLY A 214 3.81 -0.55 5.08
N ARG A 215 4.90 -1.28 4.85
CA ARG A 215 6.23 -0.81 5.25
C ARG A 215 6.71 0.31 4.33
N LEU A 216 7.67 1.08 4.83
CA LEU A 216 8.42 2.03 4.02
C LEU A 216 8.99 1.35 2.77
N LEU A 217 8.67 1.90 1.59
CA LEU A 217 9.03 1.31 0.28
C LEU A 217 8.55 -0.14 0.11
N ALA A 218 7.41 -0.50 0.74
CA ALA A 218 6.84 -1.85 0.75
C ALA A 218 7.80 -2.95 1.27
N GLY A 219 8.90 -2.57 1.95
CA GLY A 219 9.98 -3.48 2.33
C GLY A 219 10.55 -4.28 1.14
N PHE A 220 10.39 -3.79 -0.10
CA PHE A 220 10.66 -4.53 -1.35
C PHE A 220 9.95 -5.89 -1.46
N TYR A 221 8.90 -6.11 -0.67
CA TYR A 221 8.21 -7.40 -0.53
C TYR A 221 9.17 -8.55 -0.17
N VAL A 222 10.16 -8.30 0.68
CA VAL A 222 11.06 -9.35 1.19
C VAL A 222 11.16 -9.32 2.71
N ASN A 223 11.78 -10.35 3.28
CA ASN A 223 12.08 -10.41 4.69
C ASN A 223 13.05 -9.27 5.06
N GLU A 224 12.70 -8.52 6.09
CA GLU A 224 13.57 -7.47 6.62
C GLU A 224 14.59 -8.01 7.63
N THR A 225 14.27 -9.13 8.26
CA THR A 225 15.11 -9.80 9.24
C THR A 225 15.16 -11.30 8.96
N THR A 226 16.22 -11.97 9.41
CA THR A 226 16.37 -13.42 9.25
C THR A 226 15.31 -14.23 10.00
N SER A 227 14.69 -13.63 11.02
CA SER A 227 13.60 -14.22 11.81
C SER A 227 12.22 -13.98 11.22
N SER A 228 12.08 -13.09 10.24
CA SER A 228 10.80 -12.76 9.63
C SER A 228 10.23 -13.95 8.85
N THR A 229 8.95 -14.23 9.05
CA THR A 229 8.19 -15.25 8.31
C THR A 229 7.43 -14.66 7.12
N TYR A 230 7.56 -13.35 6.88
CA TYR A 230 6.84 -12.58 5.87
C TYR A 230 6.85 -13.25 4.49
N GLU A 231 8.02 -13.60 3.96
CA GLU A 231 8.11 -14.21 2.62
C GLU A 231 7.47 -15.60 2.54
N THR A 232 7.52 -16.35 3.64
CA THR A 232 6.89 -17.66 3.74
C THR A 232 5.37 -17.51 3.70
N ALA A 233 4.83 -16.56 4.47
CA ALA A 233 3.41 -16.23 4.47
C ALA A 233 2.95 -15.74 3.08
N LEU A 234 3.68 -14.80 2.48
CA LEU A 234 3.36 -14.27 1.15
C LEU A 234 3.36 -15.37 0.07
N LYS A 235 4.34 -16.28 0.07
CA LYS A 235 4.35 -17.44 -0.83
C LYS A 235 3.14 -18.34 -0.59
N GLN A 236 2.76 -18.57 0.67
CA GLN A 236 1.60 -19.38 1.01
C GLN A 236 0.30 -18.74 0.51
N ILE A 237 0.11 -17.43 0.73
CA ILE A 237 -1.02 -16.64 0.24
C ILE A 237 -1.16 -16.78 -1.29
N ILE A 238 -0.04 -16.64 -2.02
CA ILE A 238 -0.04 -16.78 -3.48
C ILE A 238 -0.41 -18.22 -3.90
N GLN A 239 0.09 -19.24 -3.20
CA GLN A 239 -0.28 -20.64 -3.50
C GLN A 239 -1.75 -20.92 -3.20
N ASP A 240 -2.29 -20.43 -2.10
CA ASP A 240 -3.69 -20.61 -1.73
C ASP A 240 -4.61 -19.91 -2.74
N ALA A 241 -4.25 -18.70 -3.15
CA ALA A 241 -4.96 -17.98 -4.22
C ALA A 241 -4.91 -18.75 -5.55
N LYS A 242 -3.79 -19.39 -5.88
CA LYS A 242 -3.63 -20.19 -7.10
C LYS A 242 -4.55 -21.41 -7.08
N VAL A 243 -4.55 -22.14 -5.95
CA VAL A 243 -5.41 -23.31 -5.74
C VAL A 243 -6.89 -22.91 -5.81
N LYS A 244 -7.27 -21.85 -5.09
CA LYS A 244 -8.64 -21.31 -5.09
C LYS A 244 -9.08 -20.87 -6.49
N SER A 245 -8.16 -20.35 -7.30
CA SER A 245 -8.44 -19.91 -8.67
C SER A 245 -8.37 -21.03 -9.72
N HIS A 246 -8.06 -22.27 -9.32
CA HIS A 246 -7.80 -23.38 -10.24
C HIS A 246 -6.79 -23.05 -11.34
N ALA A 247 -5.81 -22.19 -11.03
CA ALA A 247 -4.83 -21.70 -11.99
C ALA A 247 -3.67 -22.69 -12.14
N SER A 248 -3.26 -22.96 -13.38
CA SER A 248 -2.06 -23.72 -13.70
C SER A 248 -0.81 -22.83 -13.82
N ILE A 249 -0.99 -21.56 -14.20
CA ILE A 249 0.07 -20.58 -14.42
C ILE A 249 -0.09 -19.42 -13.42
N ILE A 250 1.05 -18.89 -12.94
CA ILE A 250 1.10 -17.62 -12.21
C ILE A 250 1.76 -16.56 -13.10
N GLU A 251 1.14 -15.40 -13.19
CA GLU A 251 1.69 -14.20 -13.81
C GLU A 251 1.92 -13.14 -12.73
N PHE A 252 3.18 -12.88 -12.39
CA PHE A 252 3.58 -11.83 -11.46
C PHE A 252 3.70 -10.50 -12.19
N ILE A 253 3.10 -9.45 -11.66
CA ILE A 253 3.05 -8.13 -12.28
C ILE A 253 3.58 -7.07 -11.31
N GLY A 254 4.51 -6.29 -11.82
CA GLY A 254 4.92 -5.01 -11.25
C GLY A 254 4.80 -3.90 -12.28
N TYR A 255 4.44 -2.71 -11.82
CA TYR A 255 4.17 -1.54 -12.67
C TYR A 255 5.01 -0.31 -12.28
N GLY A 256 5.91 -0.49 -11.32
CA GLY A 256 6.96 0.47 -10.99
C GLY A 256 8.22 -0.24 -10.48
N PRO A 257 9.23 0.53 -10.06
CA PRO A 257 10.52 0.03 -9.61
C PRO A 257 10.43 -1.12 -8.61
N ILE A 258 9.70 -0.92 -7.51
CA ILE A 258 9.68 -1.81 -6.35
C ILE A 258 8.78 -3.02 -6.60
N SER A 259 7.58 -2.79 -7.13
CA SER A 259 6.64 -3.84 -7.52
C SER A 259 7.22 -4.75 -8.60
N SER A 260 7.99 -4.20 -9.56
CA SER A 260 8.66 -4.99 -10.59
C SER A 260 9.81 -5.83 -10.06
N TYR A 261 10.55 -5.29 -9.07
CA TYR A 261 11.52 -6.08 -8.33
C TYR A 261 10.85 -7.27 -7.64
N ALA A 262 9.74 -7.04 -6.93
CA ALA A 262 8.98 -8.10 -6.27
C ALA A 262 8.48 -9.15 -7.27
N ALA A 263 7.90 -8.71 -8.39
CA ALA A 263 7.43 -9.61 -9.44
C ALA A 263 8.55 -10.51 -9.98
N GLY A 264 9.73 -9.95 -10.23
CA GLY A 264 10.90 -10.73 -10.65
C GLY A 264 11.44 -11.66 -9.55
N TYR A 265 11.48 -11.17 -8.32
CA TYR A 265 11.96 -11.92 -7.16
C TYR A 265 11.11 -13.18 -6.89
N TYR A 266 9.78 -13.03 -6.90
CA TYR A 266 8.87 -14.15 -6.68
C TYR A 266 8.76 -15.09 -7.89
N GLN A 267 8.89 -14.60 -9.12
CA GLN A 267 8.94 -15.44 -10.33
C GLN A 267 10.12 -16.43 -10.31
N LYS A 268 11.27 -16.04 -9.75
CA LYS A 268 12.43 -16.94 -9.63
C LYS A 268 12.21 -18.06 -8.62
N GLN A 269 11.31 -17.86 -7.66
CA GLN A 269 11.06 -18.79 -6.56
C GLN A 269 9.79 -19.61 -6.75
N MET A 270 8.87 -19.10 -7.57
CA MET A 270 7.59 -19.71 -7.86
C MET A 270 7.44 -19.82 -9.37
N THR A 271 7.21 -21.02 -9.90
CA THR A 271 7.08 -21.24 -11.35
C THR A 271 5.99 -20.34 -11.94
N GLY A 272 6.39 -19.44 -12.83
CA GLY A 272 5.50 -18.46 -13.43
C GLY A 272 6.21 -17.54 -14.41
N LYS A 273 5.50 -16.50 -14.84
CA LYS A 273 6.01 -15.42 -15.70
C LYS A 273 6.04 -14.11 -14.91
N ALA A 274 6.94 -13.20 -15.27
CA ALA A 274 7.00 -11.86 -14.72
C ALA A 274 6.73 -10.82 -15.82
N VAL A 275 5.81 -9.91 -15.56
CA VAL A 275 5.56 -8.70 -16.34
C VAL A 275 6.03 -7.52 -15.50
N ILE A 276 6.99 -6.76 -16.02
CA ILE A 276 7.68 -5.72 -15.25
C ILE A 276 7.72 -4.39 -15.99
N SER A 277 7.80 -3.30 -15.25
CA SER A 277 8.12 -1.99 -15.81
C SER A 277 9.57 -1.94 -16.29
N SER A 278 9.81 -1.08 -17.27
CA SER A 278 11.13 -0.74 -17.81
C SER A 278 12.10 -0.16 -16.78
N ASP A 279 11.57 0.52 -15.76
CA ASP A 279 12.32 1.12 -14.65
C ASP A 279 12.45 0.20 -13.43
N ALA A 280 12.21 -1.10 -13.61
CA ALA A 280 12.43 -2.12 -12.59
C ALA A 280 13.83 -2.02 -11.99
N ILE A 281 13.91 -2.05 -10.67
CA ILE A 281 15.20 -2.14 -9.96
C ILE A 281 15.66 -3.60 -9.90
N VAL A 282 16.96 -3.80 -10.04
CA VAL A 282 17.60 -5.11 -9.91
C VAL A 282 18.43 -5.24 -8.64
N GLN A 283 18.79 -4.10 -8.05
CA GLN A 283 19.59 -3.97 -6.83
C GLN A 283 18.95 -2.91 -5.93
N PRO A 284 18.13 -3.31 -4.94
CA PRO A 284 17.51 -2.37 -4.02
C PRO A 284 18.54 -1.46 -3.34
N THR A 285 19.68 -2.00 -2.89
CA THR A 285 20.76 -1.22 -2.25
C THR A 285 21.23 0.00 -3.07
N THR A 286 21.31 -0.12 -4.40
CA THR A 286 21.67 0.98 -5.30
C THR A 286 20.54 2.01 -5.42
N TYR A 287 19.29 1.55 -5.49
CA TYR A 287 18.10 2.43 -5.47
C TYR A 287 18.05 3.25 -4.18
N LEU A 288 18.33 2.59 -3.04
CA LEU A 288 18.41 3.21 -1.73
C LEU A 288 19.51 4.27 -1.63
N ALA A 289 20.68 4.01 -2.22
CA ALA A 289 21.79 4.96 -2.28
C ALA A 289 21.53 6.14 -3.23
N GLY A 290 20.82 5.93 -4.33
CA GLY A 290 20.47 6.97 -5.31
C GLY A 290 19.50 8.01 -4.75
N ASN A 291 18.58 7.61 -3.87
CA ASN A 291 17.59 8.50 -3.24
C ASN A 291 18.18 9.42 -2.15
N GLN A 292 19.47 9.29 -1.84
CA GLN A 292 20.20 10.11 -0.85
C GLN A 292 20.48 11.55 -1.32
N ARG A 293 20.37 11.83 -2.63
CA ARG A 293 20.70 13.16 -3.21
C ARG A 293 19.58 14.20 -3.07
N ASN A 294 18.37 13.80 -2.71
CA ASN A 294 17.29 14.72 -2.36
C ASN A 294 17.35 15.06 -0.87
N ARG A 295 17.54 16.35 -0.54
CA ARG A 295 17.77 16.83 0.83
C ARG A 295 16.60 16.60 1.81
N THR A 296 15.43 16.19 1.33
CA THR A 296 14.25 15.86 2.15
C THR A 296 14.17 14.37 2.53
N THR A 297 14.97 13.50 1.89
CA THR A 297 15.00 12.03 2.11
C THR A 297 16.28 11.56 2.81
N GLN A 298 17.01 12.45 3.48
CA GLN A 298 18.29 12.14 4.17
C GLN A 298 18.17 11.15 5.35
N SER A 299 16.96 10.73 5.75
CA SER A 299 16.75 9.77 6.85
C SER A 299 16.28 8.39 6.39
N VAL A 300 16.15 8.10 5.10
CA VAL A 300 15.45 6.86 4.72
C VAL A 300 16.32 5.62 5.00
N LEU A 301 17.63 5.58 4.69
CA LEU A 301 18.26 4.27 4.42
C LEU A 301 19.71 4.10 4.88
N ASN A 302 19.86 3.61 6.09
CA ASN A 302 20.93 2.69 6.49
C ASN A 302 20.31 1.69 7.49
N ASP A 303 19.39 0.87 7.00
CA ASP A 303 18.61 -0.03 7.85
C ASP A 303 19.40 -1.26 8.33
N GLY A 304 20.63 -1.44 7.82
CA GLY A 304 21.47 -2.62 8.07
C GLY A 304 20.95 -3.88 7.38
N LYS A 305 19.91 -3.78 6.56
CA LYS A 305 19.24 -4.91 5.91
C LYS A 305 19.91 -5.24 4.58
N THR A 306 19.87 -6.51 4.22
CA THR A 306 20.42 -7.02 2.96
C THR A 306 19.28 -7.42 2.05
N TYR A 307 19.20 -6.78 0.88
CA TYR A 307 18.21 -7.10 -0.13
C TYR A 307 18.84 -7.97 -1.24
N PRO A 308 18.18 -9.06 -1.66
CA PRO A 308 18.64 -9.87 -2.79
C PRO A 308 18.80 -9.04 -4.07
N THR A 309 19.82 -9.37 -4.86
CA THR A 309 19.96 -8.86 -6.23
C THR A 309 19.30 -9.84 -7.19
N ILE A 310 18.51 -9.35 -8.14
CA ILE A 310 17.85 -10.17 -9.16
C ILE A 310 18.46 -9.95 -10.55
N SER A 311 18.39 -10.97 -11.41
CA SER A 311 18.72 -10.86 -12.84
C SER A 311 17.44 -10.89 -13.67
N LEU A 312 17.36 -9.99 -14.64
CA LEU A 312 16.29 -9.91 -15.63
C LEU A 312 16.73 -10.63 -16.90
N ASP A 313 16.30 -11.88 -17.07
CA ASP A 313 16.64 -12.73 -18.23
C ASP A 313 15.54 -12.64 -19.32
N ASP A 314 15.56 -13.49 -20.35
CA ASP A 314 14.55 -13.47 -21.44
C ASP A 314 13.13 -13.86 -20.99
N ALA A 315 12.97 -14.40 -19.78
CA ALA A 315 11.67 -14.82 -19.24
C ALA A 315 10.76 -13.65 -18.78
N PHE A 316 11.24 -12.41 -18.89
CA PHE A 316 10.56 -11.21 -18.41
C PHE A 316 9.89 -10.48 -19.58
N ILE A 317 8.61 -10.14 -19.41
CA ILE A 317 7.87 -9.32 -20.36
C ILE A 317 7.95 -7.87 -19.88
N ARG A 318 8.53 -6.98 -20.69
CA ARG A 318 8.59 -5.55 -20.35
C ARG A 318 7.31 -4.85 -20.79
N LEU A 319 6.76 -4.02 -19.91
CA LEU A 319 5.68 -3.10 -20.24
C LEU A 319 6.20 -2.05 -21.25
N ASP A 320 5.52 -1.92 -22.40
CA ASP A 320 5.89 -0.96 -23.44
C ASP A 320 5.57 0.49 -23.02
N GLU A 321 6.60 1.32 -22.87
CA GLU A 321 6.51 2.73 -22.48
C GLU A 321 5.89 3.62 -23.58
N SER A 322 6.00 3.25 -24.86
CA SER A 322 5.62 4.11 -25.99
C SER A 322 4.11 4.30 -26.16
N GLU A 323 3.31 3.37 -25.65
CA GLU A 323 1.85 3.49 -25.61
C GLU A 323 1.31 3.87 -24.19
N GLN A 324 2.18 4.34 -23.28
CA GLN A 324 1.79 5.09 -22.08
C GLN A 324 1.42 6.53 -22.49
N LYS A 325 0.21 6.76 -23.01
CA LYS A 325 -0.26 8.14 -23.26
C LYS A 325 -0.37 8.89 -21.93
N PRO A 326 0.32 10.03 -21.74
CA PRO A 326 0.14 10.85 -20.56
C PRO A 326 -1.20 11.58 -20.69
N LEU A 327 -2.27 11.02 -20.13
CA LEU A 327 -3.46 11.80 -19.81
C LEU A 327 -3.15 12.62 -18.55
N LEU A 328 -2.33 13.65 -18.74
CA LEU A 328 -1.93 14.63 -17.74
C LEU A 328 -2.89 15.84 -17.68
N THR A 329 -4.08 15.72 -18.26
CA THR A 329 -5.02 16.83 -18.41
C THR A 329 -6.44 16.31 -18.23
N GLN A 330 -6.84 16.13 -16.97
CA GLN A 330 -8.20 16.31 -16.44
C GLN A 330 -8.20 15.79 -15.00
N MET A 331 -8.44 16.69 -14.03
CA MET A 331 -8.49 16.51 -12.56
C MET A 331 -7.29 17.12 -11.80
N PRO A 332 -7.35 18.41 -11.44
CA PRO A 332 -6.43 19.01 -10.48
C PRO A 332 -6.78 18.49 -9.07
N GLY A 333 -5.96 17.59 -8.52
CA GLY A 333 -6.11 17.15 -7.12
C GLY A 333 -5.51 15.77 -6.79
N LEU A 334 -5.47 14.85 -7.75
CA LEU A 334 -4.93 13.49 -7.58
C LEU A 334 -3.60 13.37 -8.32
N ARG A 335 -2.51 13.88 -7.74
CA ARG A 335 -1.16 13.68 -8.27
C ARG A 335 -0.49 12.48 -7.61
N ASN A 336 -0.95 11.27 -7.92
CA ASN A 336 -0.11 10.09 -7.73
C ASN A 336 0.60 9.80 -9.07
N PRO A 337 1.93 10.03 -9.21
CA PRO A 337 2.66 9.75 -10.45
C PRO A 337 2.59 8.29 -10.90
N ASN A 338 2.19 7.37 -10.01
CA ASN A 338 1.98 5.95 -10.33
C ASN A 338 0.72 5.72 -11.20
N THR A 339 -0.26 6.63 -11.19
CA THR A 339 -1.50 6.53 -12.00
C THR A 339 -1.24 6.58 -13.51
N ALA A 340 -0.15 7.25 -13.95
CA ALA A 340 0.22 7.30 -15.37
C ALA A 340 0.79 5.96 -15.87
N ARG A 341 1.37 5.15 -14.98
CA ARG A 341 2.06 3.88 -15.31
C ARG A 341 1.11 2.70 -15.46
N LEU A 342 -0.07 2.78 -14.83
CA LEU A 342 -1.05 1.69 -14.77
C LEU A 342 -2.14 1.75 -15.83
N LYS A 343 -2.26 2.85 -16.58
CA LYS A 343 -3.23 3.03 -17.68
C LYS A 343 -2.97 2.10 -18.88
N LYS A 344 -2.36 0.93 -18.69
CA LYS A 344 -1.96 0.05 -19.78
C LYS A 344 -2.00 -1.44 -19.50
N LEU A 345 -2.59 -1.87 -18.37
CA LEU A 345 -3.13 -3.23 -18.27
C LEU A 345 -4.46 -3.31 -19.06
N TYR A 346 -4.49 -2.76 -20.27
CA TYR A 346 -5.55 -2.99 -21.24
C TYR A 346 -5.29 -4.34 -21.89
N TYR A 347 -6.03 -5.35 -21.49
CA TYR A 347 -6.24 -6.50 -22.35
C TYR A 347 -7.66 -6.33 -22.85
N GLU A 348 -7.81 -6.23 -24.18
CA GLU A 348 -9.10 -6.20 -24.84
C GLU A 348 -9.98 -7.27 -24.22
N THR A 349 -10.97 -6.83 -23.45
CA THR A 349 -12.10 -7.69 -23.14
C THR A 349 -12.78 -7.83 -24.49
N PRO A 350 -12.90 -9.04 -25.09
CA PRO A 350 -13.76 -9.16 -26.25
C PRO A 350 -15.13 -8.66 -25.80
N GLU A 351 -15.70 -7.71 -26.55
CA GLU A 351 -17.06 -7.27 -26.30
C GLU A 351 -17.94 -8.53 -26.20
N LEU A 352 -18.91 -8.53 -25.28
CA LEU A 352 -19.87 -9.63 -25.09
C LEU A 352 -20.59 -10.05 -26.40
N ALA A 353 -20.39 -9.33 -27.51
CA ALA A 353 -20.81 -9.66 -28.86
C ALA A 353 -19.97 -10.76 -29.56
N GLU A 354 -18.82 -11.18 -29.05
CA GLU A 354 -17.95 -12.19 -29.71
C GLU A 354 -17.86 -13.54 -28.98
N VAL A 355 -18.78 -13.84 -28.07
CA VAL A 355 -19.04 -15.23 -27.70
C VAL A 355 -20.19 -15.72 -28.59
N PRO A 356 -19.96 -16.63 -29.56
CA PRO A 356 -21.08 -17.20 -30.29
C PRO A 356 -21.98 -17.91 -29.27
N PHE A 357 -23.17 -17.34 -29.09
CA PHE A 357 -24.27 -17.96 -28.39
C PHE A 357 -24.57 -19.26 -29.14
N ILE A 358 -24.18 -20.40 -28.58
CA ILE A 358 -24.77 -21.67 -28.99
C ILE A 358 -26.14 -21.68 -28.33
N GLU A 359 -27.16 -21.26 -29.07
CA GLU A 359 -28.55 -21.55 -28.74
C GLU A 359 -28.70 -23.07 -28.75
N ASP A 360 -28.78 -23.65 -27.56
CA ASP A 360 -29.09 -25.06 -27.36
C ASP A 360 -30.62 -25.22 -27.52
N ASP A 361 -31.08 -25.11 -28.76
CA ASP A 361 -32.47 -25.34 -29.15
C ASP A 361 -32.57 -26.74 -29.76
N ASN A 362 -32.76 -27.73 -28.87
CA ASN A 362 -33.73 -28.83 -28.97
C ASN A 362 -33.29 -30.05 -28.17
N MET A 363 -33.96 -30.27 -27.04
CA MET A 363 -34.11 -31.63 -26.52
C MET A 363 -35.01 -32.46 -27.47
N VAL A 364 -34.72 -33.77 -27.49
CA VAL A 364 -35.61 -34.91 -27.78
C VAL A 364 -35.26 -35.72 -29.06
N THR A 365 -34.61 -36.86 -28.78
CA THR A 365 -34.69 -38.19 -29.44
C THR A 365 -33.93 -38.45 -30.75
N THR A 366 -32.87 -39.26 -30.68
CA THR A 366 -32.86 -40.70 -31.05
C THR A 366 -31.43 -41.20 -31.29
N ASN A 367 -31.10 -42.35 -30.66
CA ASN A 367 -30.21 -43.43 -31.09
C ASN A 367 -28.85 -43.19 -31.80
N LYS A 368 -27.85 -43.85 -31.18
CA LYS A 368 -26.73 -44.63 -31.76
C LYS A 368 -25.48 -43.91 -32.29
N HIS A 369 -24.39 -44.18 -31.56
CA HIS A 369 -23.03 -44.47 -32.05
C HIS A 369 -22.22 -43.36 -32.74
N GLY A 370 -21.15 -42.95 -32.04
CA GLY A 370 -19.83 -42.66 -32.61
C GLY A 370 -19.58 -41.24 -33.12
N TRP A 371 -19.02 -40.36 -32.28
CA TRP A 371 -18.30 -39.14 -32.70
C TRP A 371 -17.05 -38.84 -31.85
N LEU A 372 -16.38 -39.88 -31.35
CA LEU A 372 -15.05 -39.83 -30.72
C LEU A 372 -13.89 -39.67 -31.73
N SER A 373 -14.14 -39.08 -32.89
CA SER A 373 -13.16 -39.05 -33.98
C SER A 373 -13.26 -37.76 -34.79
N ARG A 374 -12.75 -36.65 -34.23
CA ARG A 374 -12.12 -35.52 -34.95
C ARG A 374 -11.95 -34.35 -33.99
N LEU A 375 -10.76 -34.19 -33.43
CA LEU A 375 -10.13 -32.89 -33.07
C LEU A 375 -8.69 -33.14 -32.60
N PHE A 376 -7.93 -33.88 -33.41
CA PHE A 376 -6.48 -33.82 -33.44
C PHE A 376 -6.09 -33.69 -34.90
N HIS A 377 -5.67 -32.49 -35.33
CA HIS A 377 -4.85 -32.32 -36.52
C HIS A 377 -3.77 -31.28 -36.19
N ILE A 378 -2.61 -31.82 -35.82
CA ILE A 378 -1.30 -31.18 -35.91
C ILE A 378 -1.03 -30.89 -37.40
N LYS A 379 -0.53 -29.70 -37.74
CA LYS A 379 0.14 -29.48 -39.02
C LYS A 379 1.64 -29.22 -38.79
N LYS A 380 2.41 -29.90 -39.63
CA LYS A 380 3.87 -30.06 -39.65
C LYS A 380 4.66 -28.77 -39.66
#